data_AF-A0A2V9EMA5-F1
#
_entry.id   AF-A0A2V9EMA5-F1
#
_cell.length_a   1.000
_cell.length_b   1.000
_cell.length_c   1.000
_cell.angle_alpha   90.00
_cell.angle_beta   90.00
_cell.angle_gamma   90.00
#
_symmetry.space_group_name_H-M   'P 1'
#
loop_
_entity.id
_entity.type
_entity.pdbx_description
1 polymer ?
#
loop_
_entity_poly.entity_id
_entity_poly.type
_entity_poly.pdbx_seq_one_letter_code
_entity_poly.pdbx_strand_id
1 'polypeptide(L)'
;MKYIRIAIFLFICAQTTLAQHYIVAPIPKADPFLKRPKSFEGHRFDRRMFFVEISLLGAAKTADAISTRQLLNRGGGEGNPIFGRNPSSGKQAGINAGFFIAQSTLFYLTEHNHNAWVRWTGRVWLGATIANHAQLAVCNARLVRHSKPCQDMVSGL
;
A
#
# COMPACT_ATOMS: atom_id res chain seq x y z
N MET A 1 -25.13 -1.91 -10.07
CA MET A 1 -24.43 -1.00 -9.14
C MET A 1 -24.37 -1.47 -7.67
N LYS A 2 -25.31 -2.28 -7.15
CA LYS A 2 -25.26 -2.82 -5.77
C LYS A 2 -24.03 -3.70 -5.50
N TYR A 3 -23.69 -4.60 -6.42
CA TYR A 3 -22.58 -5.55 -6.25
C TYR A 3 -21.19 -4.90 -6.20
N ILE A 4 -20.98 -3.80 -6.93
CA ILE A 4 -19.71 -3.05 -6.92
C ILE A 4 -19.49 -2.38 -5.57
N ARG A 5 -20.54 -1.82 -4.96
CA ARG A 5 -20.46 -1.21 -3.63
C ARG A 5 -20.15 -2.24 -2.55
N ILE A 6 -20.75 -3.43 -2.66
CA ILE A 6 -20.47 -4.55 -1.74
C ILE A 6 -19.03 -5.06 -1.93
N ALA A 7 -18.56 -5.20 -3.17
CA ALA A 7 -17.17 -5.60 -3.44
C ALA A 7 -16.15 -4.58 -2.91
N ILE A 8 -16.41 -3.28 -3.06
CA ILE A 8 -15.57 -2.22 -2.49
C ILE A 8 -15.61 -2.26 -0.96
N PHE A 9 -16.78 -2.42 -0.34
CA PHE A 9 -16.90 -2.55 1.11
C PHE A 9 -16.19 -3.79 1.65
N LEU A 10 -16.31 -4.93 0.97
CA LEU A 10 -15.64 -6.17 1.34
C LEU A 10 -14.13 -6.08 1.12
N PHE A 11 -13.67 -5.39 0.08
CA PHE A 11 -12.24 -5.19 -0.18
C PHE A 11 -11.61 -4.21 0.84
N ILE A 12 -12.31 -3.13 1.18
CA ILE A 12 -11.92 -2.21 2.27
C ILE A 12 -11.93 -2.94 3.62
N CYS A 13 -12.97 -3.73 3.91
CA CYS A 13 -13.05 -4.54 5.14
C CYS A 13 -11.96 -5.61 5.22
N ALA A 14 -11.62 -6.26 4.11
CA ALA A 14 -10.54 -7.25 4.05
C ALA A 14 -9.16 -6.61 4.24
N GLN A 15 -8.95 -5.39 3.72
CA GLN A 15 -7.72 -4.62 3.96
C GLN A 15 -7.63 -4.16 5.42
N THR A 16 -8.76 -3.80 6.05
CA THR A 16 -8.78 -3.43 7.48
C THR A 16 -8.61 -4.62 8.42
N THR A 17 -9.14 -5.81 8.08
CA THR A 17 -8.93 -7.02 8.91
C THR A 17 -7.51 -7.57 8.79
N LEU A 18 -6.84 -7.41 7.63
CA LEU A 18 -5.41 -7.69 7.49
C LEU A 18 -4.53 -6.66 8.23
N ALA A 19 -5.00 -5.43 8.39
CA ALA A 19 -4.32 -4.41 9.20
C ALA A 19 -4.52 -4.59 10.71
N GLN A 20 -5.54 -5.33 11.15
CA GLN A 20 -5.85 -5.53 12.57
C GLN A 20 -4.91 -6.48 13.33
N HIS A 21 -4.00 -7.19 12.65
CA HIS A 21 -2.99 -8.03 13.31
C HIS A 21 -1.62 -7.36 13.44
N TYR A 22 -1.47 -6.15 12.90
CA TYR A 22 -0.32 -5.31 13.16
C TYR A 22 -0.76 -4.21 14.12
N ILE A 23 -0.02 -4.07 15.21
CA ILE A 23 -0.18 -3.08 16.27
C ILE A 23 -0.74 -1.78 15.68
N VAL A 24 -1.95 -1.41 16.10
CA VAL A 24 -2.66 -0.19 15.70
C VAL A 24 -1.75 1.00 16.02
N ALA A 25 -0.95 1.41 15.06
CA ALA A 25 -0.42 2.76 15.04
C ALA A 25 -1.61 3.70 14.86
N PRO A 26 -1.74 4.75 15.67
CA PRO A 26 -2.85 5.67 15.56
C PRO A 26 -2.89 6.21 14.13
N ILE A 27 -4.07 6.15 13.52
CA ILE A 27 -4.39 6.85 12.28
C ILE A 27 -3.84 8.27 12.45
N PRO A 28 -2.86 8.72 11.64
CA PRO A 28 -2.38 10.08 11.73
C PRO A 28 -3.61 10.98 11.64
N LYS A 29 -3.80 11.83 12.64
CA LYS A 29 -4.93 12.77 12.68
C LYS A 29 -4.92 13.48 11.33
N ALA A 30 -5.96 13.24 10.54
CA ALA A 30 -6.12 13.90 9.27
C ALA A 30 -6.25 15.40 9.57
N ASP A 31 -5.17 16.15 9.37
CA ASP A 31 -5.28 17.60 9.34
C ASP A 31 -6.29 17.94 8.25
N PRO A 32 -7.30 18.79 8.55
CA PRO A 32 -8.42 19.07 7.67
C PRO A 32 -7.99 20.01 6.54
N PHE A 33 -7.03 19.58 5.71
CA PHE A 33 -6.77 20.14 4.39
C PHE A 33 -7.73 19.58 3.33
N LEU A 34 -8.94 19.19 3.75
CA LEU A 34 -10.12 19.13 2.89
C LEU A 34 -10.56 20.54 2.51
N LYS A 35 -9.69 21.30 1.83
CA LYS A 35 -10.18 22.31 0.90
C LYS A 35 -10.85 21.52 -0.22
N ARG A 36 -12.18 21.48 -0.17
CA ARG A 36 -13.04 21.02 -1.27
C ARG A 36 -12.50 21.69 -2.54
N PRO A 37 -11.91 20.96 -3.51
CA PRO A 37 -11.40 21.60 -4.71
C PRO A 37 -12.57 22.34 -5.38
N LYS A 38 -12.34 23.62 -5.68
CA LYS A 38 -13.28 24.46 -6.44
C LYS A 38 -13.64 23.73 -7.73
N SER A 39 -14.95 23.61 -7.97
CA SER A 39 -15.63 22.98 -9.10
C SER A 39 -14.90 21.81 -9.78
N PHE A 40 -15.40 20.60 -9.54
CA PHE A 40 -15.24 19.45 -10.45
C PHE A 40 -16.07 19.68 -11.73
N GLU A 41 -15.84 20.79 -12.44
CA GLU A 41 -16.39 21.02 -13.77
C GLU A 41 -15.47 20.35 -14.79
N GLY A 42 -15.78 19.10 -15.08
CA GLY A 42 -15.07 18.33 -16.09
C GLY A 42 -15.26 16.85 -15.89
N HIS A 43 -16.13 16.25 -16.69
CA HIS A 43 -16.17 14.81 -16.90
C HIS A 43 -14.97 14.39 -17.77
N ARG A 44 -13.74 14.60 -17.29
CA ARG A 44 -12.55 14.22 -18.03
C ARG A 44 -11.57 13.54 -17.11
N PHE A 45 -11.17 12.35 -17.52
CA PHE A 45 -10.12 11.57 -16.88
C PHE A 45 -8.84 12.44 -16.77
N ASP A 46 -8.39 12.67 -15.55
CA ASP A 46 -7.17 13.42 -15.27
C ASP A 46 -5.96 12.50 -15.42
N ARG A 47 -5.43 12.42 -16.65
CA ARG A 47 -4.25 11.61 -16.98
C ARG A 47 -3.06 11.96 -16.10
N ARG A 48 -2.84 13.24 -15.81
CA ARG A 48 -1.67 13.69 -15.05
C ARG A 48 -1.78 13.20 -13.61
N MET A 49 -2.93 13.41 -12.97
CA MET A 49 -3.19 12.90 -11.63
C MET A 49 -3.01 11.38 -11.58
N PHE A 50 -3.58 10.66 -12.56
CA PHE A 50 -3.47 9.21 -12.62
C PHE A 50 -2.01 8.74 -12.62
N PHE A 51 -1.18 9.26 -13.54
CA PHE A 51 0.22 8.85 -13.66
C PHE A 51 1.07 9.24 -12.45
N VAL A 52 0.84 10.41 -11.85
CA VAL A 52 1.55 10.83 -10.63
C VAL A 52 1.28 9.85 -9.49
N GLU A 53 0.02 9.55 -9.25
CA GLU A 53 -0.42 8.70 -8.14
C GLU A 53 0.04 7.25 -8.28
N ILE A 54 -0.08 6.63 -9.47
CA ILE A 54 0.43 5.27 -9.68
C ILE A 54 1.96 5.19 -9.67
N SER A 55 2.66 6.25 -10.09
CA SER A 55 4.12 6.32 -9.96
C SER A 55 4.52 6.36 -8.49
N LEU A 56 3.82 7.17 -7.68
CA LEU A 56 4.04 7.27 -6.25
C LEU A 56 3.71 5.95 -5.53
N LEU A 57 2.62 5.28 -5.91
CA LEU A 57 2.30 3.93 -5.44
C LEU A 57 3.41 2.93 -5.77
N GLY A 58 3.91 2.95 -7.01
CA GLY A 58 5.00 2.09 -7.44
C GLY A 58 6.26 2.31 -6.60
N ALA A 59 6.64 3.57 -6.36
CA ALA A 59 7.78 3.92 -5.54
C ALA A 59 7.60 3.46 -4.08
N ALA A 60 6.47 3.77 -3.45
CA ALA A 60 6.19 3.40 -2.06
C ALA A 60 6.21 1.88 -1.85
N LYS A 61 5.54 1.12 -2.74
CA LYS A 61 5.55 -0.35 -2.69
C LYS A 61 6.92 -0.96 -2.93
N THR A 62 7.69 -0.38 -3.84
CA THR A 62 9.05 -0.86 -4.11
C THR A 62 9.94 -0.63 -2.89
N ALA A 63 9.87 0.54 -2.27
CA ALA A 63 10.60 0.82 -1.03
C ALA A 63 10.20 -0.13 0.11
N ASP A 64 8.91 -0.38 0.28
CA ASP A 64 8.38 -1.33 1.26
C ASP A 64 8.90 -2.76 0.98
N ALA A 65 8.80 -3.23 -0.26
CA ALA A 65 9.29 -4.54 -0.66
C ALA A 65 10.80 -4.72 -0.41
N ILE A 66 11.61 -3.71 -0.76
CA ILE A 66 13.07 -3.74 -0.51
C ILE A 66 13.35 -3.80 0.98
N SER A 67 12.74 -2.93 1.77
CA SER A 67 12.94 -2.88 3.22
C SER A 67 12.50 -4.17 3.91
N THR A 68 11.40 -4.76 3.46
CA THR A 68 10.90 -6.07 3.91
C THR A 68 11.92 -7.16 3.56
N ARG A 69 12.46 -7.15 2.33
CA ARG A 69 13.47 -8.14 1.92
C ARG A 69 14.75 -8.04 2.75
N GLN A 70 15.19 -6.82 3.07
CA GLN A 70 16.33 -6.61 3.96
C GLN A 70 16.07 -7.18 5.36
N LEU A 71 14.87 -6.99 5.89
CA LEU A 71 14.47 -7.55 7.18
C LEU A 71 14.42 -9.09 7.15
N LEU A 72 13.81 -9.68 6.12
CA LEU A 72 13.76 -11.13 5.93
C LEU A 72 15.16 -11.76 5.82
N ASN A 73 16.07 -11.12 5.07
CA ASN A 73 17.46 -11.59 4.94
C ASN A 73 18.24 -11.54 6.27
N ARG A 74 17.77 -10.79 7.28
CA ARG A 74 18.37 -10.72 8.63
C ARG A 74 17.70 -11.65 9.64
N GLY A 75 16.87 -12.59 9.18
CA GLY A 75 16.15 -13.52 10.05
C GLY A 75 14.80 -12.99 10.54
N GLY A 76 14.34 -11.84 10.04
CA GLY A 76 12.96 -11.39 10.21
C GLY A 76 11.97 -12.32 9.52
N GLY A 77 10.71 -12.26 9.94
CA GLY A 77 9.62 -13.05 9.36
C GLY A 77 8.51 -12.17 8.80
N GLU A 78 7.83 -12.66 7.77
CA GLU A 78 6.63 -12.06 7.22
C GLU A 78 5.40 -12.68 7.90
N GLY A 79 4.53 -11.84 8.46
CA GLY A 79 3.33 -12.28 9.18
C GLY A 79 2.13 -12.53 8.26
N ASN A 80 2.18 -12.06 7.02
CA ASN A 80 1.07 -12.16 6.09
C ASN A 80 0.98 -13.57 5.46
N PRO A 81 -0.16 -14.27 5.59
CA PRO A 81 -0.33 -15.63 5.07
C PRO A 81 -0.19 -15.72 3.55
N ILE A 82 -0.49 -14.64 2.81
CA ILE A 82 -0.40 -14.60 1.34
C ILE A 82 1.07 -14.74 0.90
N PHE A 83 1.97 -14.05 1.60
CA PHE A 83 3.41 -14.12 1.33
C PHE A 83 4.01 -15.40 1.94
N GLY A 84 3.53 -15.83 3.10
CA GLY A 84 4.11 -16.89 3.91
C GLY A 84 5.28 -16.40 4.76
N ARG A 85 5.75 -17.20 5.71
CA ARG A 85 6.67 -16.74 6.78
C ARG A 85 8.03 -16.20 6.30
N ASN A 86 8.55 -16.74 5.20
CA ASN A 86 9.78 -16.25 4.57
C ASN A 86 9.70 -16.49 3.05
N PRO A 87 9.03 -15.60 2.28
CA PRO A 87 8.86 -15.79 0.85
C PRO A 87 10.20 -15.74 0.11
N SER A 88 10.32 -16.51 -0.97
CA SER A 88 11.39 -16.31 -1.94
C SER A 88 11.26 -14.92 -2.59
N SER A 89 12.38 -14.35 -3.04
CA SER A 89 12.38 -13.03 -3.70
C SER A 89 11.42 -12.98 -4.90
N GLY A 90 11.35 -14.06 -5.68
CA GLY A 90 10.43 -14.19 -6.81
C GLY A 90 8.97 -14.22 -6.39
N LYS A 91 8.62 -14.98 -5.34
CA LYS A 91 7.25 -15.02 -4.81
C LYS A 91 6.82 -13.64 -4.29
N GLN A 92 7.69 -12.97 -3.55
CA GLN A 92 7.42 -11.63 -3.02
C GLN A 92 7.23 -10.61 -4.14
N ALA A 93 8.12 -10.60 -5.14
CA ALA A 93 8.02 -9.72 -6.29
C ALA A 93 6.73 -9.96 -7.09
N GLY A 94 6.39 -11.23 -7.35
CA GLY A 94 5.16 -11.60 -8.06
C GLY A 94 3.89 -11.13 -7.35
N ILE A 95 3.80 -11.36 -6.03
CA ILE A 95 2.64 -10.92 -5.24
C ILE A 95 2.54 -9.39 -5.21
N ASN A 96 3.65 -8.69 -4.98
CA ASN A 96 3.67 -7.22 -4.95
C ASN A 96 3.28 -6.62 -6.31
N ALA A 97 3.77 -7.18 -7.41
CA ALA A 97 3.38 -6.80 -8.76
C ALA A 97 1.88 -7.02 -9.00
N GLY A 98 1.34 -8.18 -8.59
CA GLY A 98 -0.10 -8.47 -8.67
C GLY A 98 -0.94 -7.43 -7.93
N PHE A 99 -0.57 -7.09 -6.70
CA PHE A 99 -1.27 -6.04 -5.95
C PHE A 99 -1.11 -4.65 -6.56
N PHE A 100 0.06 -4.33 -7.15
CA PHE A 100 0.26 -3.05 -7.82
C PHE A 100 -0.67 -2.90 -9.03
N ILE A 101 -0.76 -3.94 -9.87
CA ILE A 101 -1.65 -3.98 -11.03
C ILE A 101 -3.11 -3.83 -10.57
N ALA A 102 -3.54 -4.64 -9.60
CA ALA A 102 -4.90 -4.60 -9.08
C ALA A 102 -5.30 -3.21 -8.54
N GLN A 103 -4.42 -2.58 -7.75
CA GLN A 103 -4.70 -1.26 -7.18
C GLN A 103 -4.69 -0.17 -8.26
N SER A 104 -3.78 -0.23 -9.22
CA SER A 104 -3.73 0.70 -10.35
C SER A 104 -4.97 0.60 -11.23
N THR A 105 -5.45 -0.63 -11.50
CA THR A 105 -6.70 -0.87 -12.23
C THR A 105 -7.91 -0.34 -11.46
N LEU A 106 -7.99 -0.59 -10.16
CA LEU A 106 -9.09 -0.06 -9.35
C LEU A 106 -9.09 1.47 -9.37
N PHE A 107 -7.92 2.09 -9.22
CA PHE A 107 -7.80 3.54 -9.28
C PHE A 107 -8.19 4.09 -10.66
N TYR A 108 -7.76 3.45 -11.74
CA TYR A 108 -8.16 3.81 -13.10
C TYR A 108 -9.69 3.81 -13.24
N LEU A 109 -10.37 2.76 -12.76
CA LEU A 109 -11.83 2.67 -12.81
C LEU A 109 -12.52 3.75 -11.96
N THR A 110 -11.96 4.08 -10.79
CA THR A 110 -12.50 5.17 -9.96
C THR A 110 -12.30 6.54 -10.58
N GLU A 111 -11.14 6.80 -11.17
CA GLU A 111 -10.77 8.08 -11.79
C GLU A 111 -11.50 8.29 -13.13
N HIS A 112 -11.79 7.20 -13.85
CA HIS A 112 -12.60 7.23 -15.06
C HIS A 112 -14.12 7.33 -14.79
N ASN A 113 -14.54 7.28 -13.52
CA ASN A 113 -15.95 7.34 -13.17
C ASN A 113 -16.55 8.75 -13.38
N HIS A 114 -17.80 8.80 -13.85
CA HIS A 114 -18.50 10.06 -14.05
C HIS A 114 -18.77 10.82 -12.75
N ASN A 115 -18.96 10.09 -11.65
CA ASN A 115 -19.29 10.66 -10.35
C ASN A 115 -18.04 11.22 -9.65
N ALA A 116 -18.03 12.53 -9.42
CA ALA A 116 -16.95 13.22 -8.72
C ALA A 116 -16.66 12.65 -7.32
N TRP A 117 -17.68 12.16 -6.62
CA TRP A 117 -17.52 11.51 -5.31
C TRP A 117 -16.74 10.20 -5.41
N VAL A 118 -16.94 9.43 -6.49
CA VAL A 118 -16.22 8.18 -6.73
C VAL A 118 -14.75 8.46 -7.05
N ARG A 119 -14.47 9.48 -7.88
CA ARG A 119 -13.09 9.93 -8.16
C ARG A 119 -12.38 10.37 -6.88
N TRP A 120 -13.04 11.22 -6.08
CA TRP A 120 -12.49 11.70 -4.81
C TRP A 120 -12.20 10.55 -3.85
N THR A 121 -13.13 9.60 -3.70
CA THR A 121 -12.95 8.43 -2.84
C THR A 121 -11.78 7.56 -3.32
N GLY A 122 -11.65 7.36 -4.64
CA GLY A 122 -10.52 6.63 -5.24
C GLY A 122 -9.17 7.27 -4.92
N ARG A 123 -9.08 8.60 -5.05
CA ARG A 123 -7.87 9.37 -4.72
C ARG A 123 -7.50 9.27 -3.24
N VAL A 124 -8.48 9.41 -2.33
CA VAL A 124 -8.26 9.27 -0.89
C VAL A 124 -7.81 7.87 -0.51
N TRP A 125 -8.47 6.84 -1.06
CA TRP A 125 -8.11 5.44 -0.82
C TRP A 125 -6.69 5.13 -1.30
N LEU A 126 -6.33 5.60 -2.49
CA LEU A 126 -5.00 5.37 -3.03
C LEU A 126 -3.93 6.12 -2.22
N GLY A 127 -4.18 7.39 -1.87
CA GLY A 127 -3.28 8.17 -1.02
C GLY A 127 -3.04 7.51 0.35
N ALA A 128 -4.07 6.98 0.99
CA ALA A 128 -3.94 6.22 2.23
C ALA A 128 -3.12 4.93 2.04
N THR A 129 -3.31 4.22 0.92
CA THR A 129 -2.55 3.02 0.56
C THR A 129 -1.07 3.34 0.37
N ILE A 130 -0.75 4.43 -0.32
CA ILE A 130 0.62 4.92 -0.52
C ILE A 130 1.27 5.25 0.81
N ALA A 131 0.58 6.04 1.66
CA ALA A 131 1.08 6.42 2.98
C ALA A 131 1.39 5.20 3.85
N ASN A 132 0.52 4.19 3.82
CA ASN A 132 0.74 2.94 4.55
C ASN A 132 2.01 2.20 4.09
N HIS A 133 2.22 2.05 2.77
CA HIS A 133 3.46 1.43 2.25
C HIS A 133 4.70 2.25 2.58
N ALA A 134 4.62 3.58 2.51
CA ALA A 134 5.73 4.45 2.90
C ALA A 134 6.06 4.30 4.40
N GLN A 135 5.04 4.22 5.26
CA GLN A 135 5.22 4.01 6.69
C GLN A 135 5.83 2.64 6.99
N LEU A 136 5.34 1.57 6.35
CA LEU A 136 5.92 0.23 6.49
C LEU A 136 7.38 0.21 6.04
N ALA A 137 7.72 0.86 4.93
CA ALA A 137 9.08 0.98 4.45
C ALA A 137 10.01 1.66 5.48
N VAL A 138 9.55 2.75 6.10
CA VAL A 138 10.28 3.46 7.14
C VAL A 138 10.43 2.61 8.41
N CYS A 139 9.37 1.94 8.84
CA CYS A 139 9.41 1.04 10.00
C CYS A 139 10.39 -0.11 9.80
N ASN A 140 10.32 -0.79 8.65
CA ASN A 140 11.24 -1.86 8.28
C ASN A 140 12.68 -1.37 8.20
N ALA A 141 12.92 -0.21 7.57
CA ALA A 141 14.27 0.38 7.49
C ALA A 141 14.86 0.70 8.87
N ARG A 142 14.04 1.11 9.85
CA ARG A 142 14.48 1.31 11.24
C ARG A 142 14.84 -0.01 11.91
N LEU A 143 14.01 -1.05 11.78
CA LEU A 143 14.28 -2.38 12.32
C LEU A 143 15.55 -3.00 11.71
N VAL A 144 15.77 -2.79 10.41
CA VAL A 144 17.00 -3.17 9.72
C VAL A 144 18.20 -2.52 10.40
N ARG A 145 18.23 -1.21 10.67
CA ARG A 145 19.36 -0.56 11.35
C ARG A 145 19.72 -1.16 12.72
N HIS A 146 18.74 -1.71 13.43
CA HIS A 146 18.95 -2.28 14.77
C HIS A 146 19.14 -3.80 14.79
N SER A 147 18.98 -4.49 13.66
CA SER A 147 19.13 -5.95 13.57
C SER A 147 20.52 -6.34 13.06
N LYS A 148 21.15 -7.29 13.74
CA LYS A 148 22.41 -7.91 13.29
C LYS A 148 22.14 -8.85 12.09
N PRO A 149 23.06 -8.94 11.12
CA PRO A 149 23.01 -9.94 10.06
C PRO A 149 22.97 -11.36 10.64
N CYS A 150 22.21 -12.26 10.01
CA CYS A 150 22.14 -13.67 10.42
C CYS A 150 23.51 -14.38 10.28
N GLN A 151 24.34 -13.96 9.32
CA GLN A 151 25.71 -14.47 9.16
C GLN A 151 26.62 -14.15 10.36
N ASP A 152 26.40 -13.02 11.03
CA ASP A 152 27.21 -12.60 12.19
C ASP A 152 26.83 -13.37 13.46
N MET A 153 25.66 -14.03 13.49
CA MET A 153 25.25 -14.88 14.61
C MET A 153 25.82 -16.30 14.50
N VAL A 154 26.06 -16.80 13.28
CA VAL A 154 26.63 -18.13 13.05
C VAL A 154 28.16 -18.12 13.21
N SER A 155 28.81 -16.98 12.99
CA SER A 155 30.27 -16.84 13.06
C SER A 155 30.81 -16.62 14.48
N GLY A 156 29.93 -16.63 15.49
CA GLY A 156 30.26 -16.43 16.91
C GLY A 156 30.14 -17.68 17.78
N LEU A 157 30.02 -18.87 17.17
CA LEU A 157 30.02 -20.18 17.82
C LEU A 157 31.33 -20.91 17.57
#